data_AF-A0A496Q9F2-F1
#
_entry.id   AF-A0A496Q9F2-F1
#
_cell.length_a   1.000
_cell.length_b   1.000
_cell.length_c   1.000
_cell.angle_alpha   90.00
_cell.angle_beta   90.00
_cell.angle_gamma   90.00
#
_symmetry.space_group_name_H-M   'P 1'
#
loop_
_entity.id
_entity.type
_entity.pdbx_description
1 polymer ?
#
loop_
_entity_poly.entity_id
_entity_poly.type
_entity_poly.pdbx_seq_one_letter_code
_entity_poly.pdbx_strand_id
1 'polypeptide(L)'
;MSPDIEKLIEDVEVEAVYLVEEEIPTYVVVTPKDAEVISRLKSGVIDPETDVNVVVLNPAEYMKLNDLNPTLSEMLARGRRLV
;
A
#
# COMPACT_ATOMS: atom_id res chain seq x y z
N MET A 1 1.16 12.07 -3.16
CA MET A 1 0.81 10.97 -2.24
C MET A 1 -0.18 11.55 -1.23
N SER A 2 -1.14 10.79 -0.73
CA SER A 2 -2.05 11.29 0.32
C SER A 2 -1.28 11.46 1.64
N PRO A 3 -1.52 12.55 2.40
CA PRO A 3 -0.79 12.83 3.64
C PRO A 3 -0.96 11.73 4.70
N ASP A 4 -2.09 11.02 4.72
CA ASP A 4 -2.32 9.87 5.60
C ASP A 4 -1.41 8.68 5.28
N ILE A 5 -1.16 8.45 3.98
CA ILE A 5 -0.25 7.38 3.53
C ILE A 5 1.19 7.74 3.88
N GLU A 6 1.57 9.01 3.71
CA GLU A 6 2.89 9.50 4.11
C GLU A 6 3.12 9.31 5.61
N LYS A 7 2.14 9.66 6.46
CA LYS A 7 2.20 9.38 7.91
C LYS A 7 2.23 7.90 8.24
N LEU A 8 1.49 7.09 7.48
CA LEU A 8 1.44 5.65 7.70
C LEU A 8 2.83 5.03 7.53
N ILE A 9 3.56 5.45 6.49
CA ILE A 9 4.89 4.95 6.17
C ILE A 9 6.03 5.80 6.78
N GLU A 10 5.70 6.84 7.53
CA GLU A 10 6.68 7.74 8.15
C GLU A 10 7.58 6.97 9.11
N ASP A 11 8.90 7.09 8.94
CA ASP A 11 9.90 6.36 9.73
C ASP A 11 9.84 4.82 9.56
N VAL A 12 9.08 4.31 8.58
CA VAL A 12 9.03 2.89 8.24
C VAL A 12 9.90 2.63 7.02
N GLU A 13 10.69 1.56 7.05
CA GLU A 13 11.44 1.11 5.88
C GLU A 13 10.47 0.61 4.80
N VAL A 14 10.27 1.38 3.74
CA VAL A 14 9.40 1.03 2.61
C VAL A 14 10.23 0.86 1.35
N GLU A 15 10.03 -0.24 0.64
CA GLU A 15 10.74 -0.53 -0.61
C GLU A 15 10.08 0.13 -1.81
N ALA A 16 8.74 0.12 -1.85
CA ALA A 16 7.99 0.74 -2.93
C ALA A 16 6.58 1.11 -2.48
N VAL A 17 6.05 2.17 -3.09
CA VAL A 17 4.63 2.53 -2.97
C VAL A 17 4.05 2.69 -4.35
N TYR A 18 2.93 2.02 -4.60
CA TYR A 18 2.16 2.12 -5.83
C TYR A 18 0.81 2.74 -5.54
N LEU A 19 0.33 3.57 -6.47
CA LEU A 19 -1.00 4.14 -6.46
C LEU A 19 -1.75 3.63 -7.69
N VAL A 20 -2.88 2.97 -7.46
CA VAL A 20 -3.82 2.61 -8.50
C VAL A 20 -4.96 3.64 -8.48
N GLU A 21 -5.04 4.43 -9.55
CA GLU A 21 -6.07 5.46 -9.72
C GLU A 21 -7.36 4.81 -10.22
N GLU A 22 -8.19 4.36 -9.28
CA GLU A 22 -9.53 3.81 -9.52
C GLU A 22 -10.61 4.73 -8.95
N GLU A 23 -11.87 4.27 -8.95
CA GLU A 23 -12.99 4.97 -8.31
C GLU A 23 -12.69 5.29 -6.84
N ILE A 24 -12.06 4.33 -6.14
CA ILE A 24 -11.46 4.53 -4.82
C ILE A 24 -9.94 4.33 -4.97
N PRO A 25 -9.10 5.36 -4.76
CA PRO A 25 -7.66 5.24 -4.92
C PRO A 25 -7.08 4.15 -4.01
N THR A 26 -6.35 3.21 -4.60
CA THR A 26 -5.74 2.09 -3.88
C THR A 26 -4.23 2.28 -3.78
N TYR A 27 -3.72 2.42 -2.56
CA TYR A 27 -2.30 2.49 -2.25
C TYR A 27 -1.77 1.11 -1.89
N VAL A 28 -0.76 0.64 -2.61
CA VAL A 28 -0.07 -0.61 -2.29
C VAL A 28 1.31 -0.28 -1.77
N VAL A 29 1.54 -0.61 -0.50
CA VAL A 29 2.79 -0.35 0.21
C VAL A 29 3.57 -1.66 0.31
N VAL A 30 4.76 -1.70 -0.27
CA VAL A 30 5.68 -2.84 -0.20
C VAL A 30 6.74 -2.54 0.85
N THR A 31 6.74 -3.29 1.95
CA THR A 31 7.65 -3.05 3.08
C THR A 31 8.02 -4.36 3.79
N PRO A 32 9.28 -4.54 4.22
CA PRO A 32 9.65 -5.64 5.12
C PRO A 32 9.10 -5.48 6.55
N LYS A 33 8.47 -4.34 6.86
CA LYS A 33 7.89 -3.96 8.14
C LYS A 33 6.36 -3.85 8.07
N ASP A 34 5.71 -4.73 7.31
CA ASP A 34 4.26 -4.74 7.14
C ASP A 34 3.49 -4.77 8.46
N ALA A 35 3.99 -5.52 9.44
CA ALA A 35 3.36 -5.63 10.75
C ALA A 35 3.24 -4.25 11.44
N GLU A 36 4.22 -3.36 11.25
CA GLU A 36 4.21 -2.01 11.80
C GLU A 36 3.19 -1.12 11.09
N VAL A 37 3.18 -1.16 9.76
CA VAL A 37 2.22 -0.43 8.92
C VAL A 37 0.78 -0.88 9.23
N ILE A 38 0.53 -2.18 9.33
CA ILE A 38 -0.77 -2.76 9.70
C ILE A 38 -1.16 -2.33 11.13
N SER A 39 -0.21 -2.27 12.05
CA SER A 39 -0.46 -1.79 13.42
C SER A 39 -0.90 -0.33 13.43
N ARG A 40 -0.25 0.52 12.61
CA ARG A 40 -0.63 1.93 12.43
C ARG A 40 -2.00 2.10 11.77
N LEU A 41 -2.31 1.29 10.75
CA LEU A 41 -3.65 1.23 10.15
C LEU A 41 -4.72 0.94 11.21
N LYS A 42 -4.49 -0.07 12.05
CA LYS A 42 -5.40 -0.42 13.15
C LYS A 42 -5.47 0.63 14.25
N SER A 43 -4.41 1.41 14.42
CA SER A 43 -4.37 2.52 15.36
C SER A 43 -5.16 3.75 14.89
N GLY A 44 -5.71 3.72 13.66
CA GLY A 44 -6.48 4.84 13.09
C GLY A 44 -5.60 5.99 12.62
N VAL A 45 -4.37 5.69 12.14
CA VAL A 45 -3.49 6.71 11.55
C VAL A 45 -4.07 7.30 10.26
N ILE A 46 -4.87 6.51 9.53
CA ILE A 46 -5.62 6.98 8.37
C ILE A 46 -6.98 7.48 8.84
N ASP A 47 -7.32 8.69 8.42
CA ASP A 47 -8.63 9.27 8.70
C ASP A 47 -9.73 8.44 8.02
N PRO A 48 -10.75 7.95 8.77
CA PRO A 48 -11.80 7.09 8.22
C PRO A 48 -12.71 7.81 7.21
N GLU A 49 -12.65 9.15 7.15
CA GLU A 49 -13.33 9.95 6.11
C GLU A 49 -12.58 9.92 4.76
N THR A 50 -11.38 9.35 4.72
CA THR A 50 -10.61 9.18 3.50
C THR A 50 -11.04 7.92 2.77
N ASP A 51 -11.75 8.08 1.66
CA ASP A 51 -12.08 7.00 0.72
C ASP A 51 -10.81 6.56 -0.05
N VAL A 52 -9.93 5.82 0.64
CA VAL A 52 -8.73 5.20 0.07
C VAL A 52 -8.66 3.74 0.52
N ASN A 53 -8.21 2.88 -0.38
CA ASN A 53 -7.82 1.51 -0.04
C ASN A 53 -6.32 1.47 0.23
N VAL A 54 -5.91 0.72 1.26
CA VAL A 54 -4.48 0.49 1.55
C VAL A 54 -4.23 -1.00 1.62
N VAL A 55 -3.31 -1.46 0.77
CA VAL A 55 -2.83 -2.84 0.75
C VAL A 55 -1.37 -2.82 1.17
N VAL A 56 -1.05 -3.59 2.21
CA VAL A 56 0.32 -3.74 2.69
C VAL A 56 0.81 -5.11 2.27
N LEU A 57 2.00 -5.16 1.66
CA LEU A 57 2.61 -6.38 1.15
C LEU A 57 4.05 -6.48 1.60
N ASN A 58 4.50 -7.71 1.87
CA ASN A 58 5.92 -7.98 2.07
C ASN A 58 6.63 -8.07 0.74
N PRO A 59 7.96 -7.81 0.67
CA PRO A 59 8.73 -7.97 -0.55
C PRO A 59 8.59 -9.38 -1.14
N ALA A 60 8.51 -10.40 -0.28
CA ALA A 60 8.28 -11.78 -0.68
C ALA A 60 6.88 -12.02 -1.26
N GLU A 61 5.85 -11.33 -0.74
CA GLU A 61 4.48 -11.41 -1.26
C GLU A 61 4.36 -10.64 -2.56
N TYR A 62 4.99 -9.48 -2.68
CA TYR A 62 5.05 -8.69 -3.90
C TYR A 62 5.69 -9.49 -5.05
N MET A 63 6.80 -10.19 -4.79
CA MET A 63 7.42 -11.07 -5.79
C MET A 63 6.51 -12.23 -6.22
N LYS A 64 5.66 -12.71 -5.32
CA LYS A 64 4.68 -13.77 -5.59
C LYS A 64 3.30 -13.23 -5.94
N LEU A 65 3.14 -11.92 -6.10
CA LEU A 65 1.83 -11.30 -6.20
C LEU A 65 1.09 -11.79 -7.43
N ASN A 66 1.80 -11.99 -8.54
CA ASN A 66 1.21 -12.53 -9.75
C ASN A 66 0.59 -13.94 -9.56
N ASP A 67 1.15 -14.73 -8.63
CA ASP A 67 0.69 -16.08 -8.31
C ASP A 67 -0.42 -16.06 -7.23
N LEU A 68 -0.28 -15.18 -6.24
CA LEU A 68 -1.21 -15.04 -5.11
C LEU A 68 -2.49 -14.29 -5.49
N ASN A 69 -2.35 -13.24 -6.27
CA ASN A 69 -3.43 -12.34 -6.65
C ASN A 69 -3.15 -11.69 -8.02
N PRO A 70 -3.49 -12.38 -9.13
CA PRO A 70 -3.26 -11.87 -10.47
C PRO A 70 -3.99 -10.55 -10.73
N THR A 71 -5.18 -10.36 -10.15
CA THR A 71 -5.94 -9.10 -10.27
C THR A 71 -5.17 -7.93 -9.69
N LEU A 72 -4.61 -8.07 -8.48
CA LEU A 72 -3.82 -7.02 -7.85
C LEU A 72 -2.53 -6.73 -8.64
N SER A 73 -1.91 -7.77 -9.20
CA SER A 73 -0.75 -7.66 -10.09
C SER A 73 -1.07 -6.85 -11.34
N GLU A 74 -2.20 -7.10 -12.00
CA GLU A 74 -2.66 -6.31 -13.15
C GLU A 74 -2.97 -4.86 -12.77
N MET A 75 -3.60 -4.64 -11.62
CA MET A 75 -3.87 -3.29 -11.10
C MET A 75 -2.57 -2.52 -10.86
N LEU A 76 -1.58 -3.15 -10.24
CA LEU A 76 -0.25 -2.56 -10.02
C LEU A 76 0.51 -2.28 -11.30
N ALA A 77 0.38 -3.15 -12.31
CA ALA A 77 1.00 -2.94 -13.62
C ALA A 77 0.44 -1.69 -14.33
N ARG A 78 -0.81 -1.32 -14.02
CA ARG A 78 -1.45 -0.07 -14.48
C ARG A 78 -1.26 1.08 -13.51
N GLY A 79 -0.91 0.78 -12.27
CA GLY A 79 -0.68 1.73 -11.19
C GLY A 79 0.61 2.52 -11.36
N ARG A 80 0.62 3.72 -10.78
CA ARG A 80 1.78 4.61 -10.78
C ARG A 80 2.63 4.33 -9.54
N ARG A 81 3.92 4.04 -9.76
CA ARG A 81 4.91 4.01 -8.68
C ARG A 81 5.17 5.44 -8.17
N LEU A 82 5.06 5.61 -6.85
CA LEU A 82 5.26 6.90 -6.17
C LEU A 82 6.62 6.98 -5.46
N VAL A 83 7.17 5.85 -5.01
CA VAL A 83 8.47 5.69 -4.33
C VAL A 83 9.12 4.40 -4.83
#